data_AF-A0A7C6FBF9-F1
#
_entry.id   AF-A0A7C6FBF9-F1
#
_cell.length_a   1.000
_cell.length_b   1.000
_cell.length_c   1.000
_cell.angle_alpha   90.00
_cell.angle_beta   90.00
_cell.angle_gamma   90.00
#
_symmetry.space_group_name_H-M   'P 1'
#
loop_
_entity.id
_entity.type
_entity.pdbx_description
1 polymer ?
#
loop_
_entity_poly.entity_id
_entity_poly.type
_entity_poly.pdbx_seq_one_letter_code
_entity_poly.pdbx_strand_id
1 'polypeptide(L)'
;MKKLLQITISLFLFTLSTHAKKDTNILSYKDRGIKYYPHYPKKGTLKYGKASWYGKPFHGRRTANGERYNMYKLSAAHRTYALGTVLKVTSLKNWRSVIVRVNDRGPFYHSRDIDLSYAAAKKLGFVKKGV
;
A
#
# COMPACT_ATOMS: atom_id res chain seq x y z
N MET A 1 17.39 40.58 -38.67
CA MET A 1 15.97 40.15 -38.75
C MET A 1 15.89 38.63 -38.77
N LYS A 2 15.49 37.98 -37.66
CA LYS A 2 14.88 36.63 -37.64
C LYS A 2 13.81 36.62 -36.55
N LYS A 3 12.63 36.13 -36.92
CA LYS A 3 11.35 36.21 -36.20
C LYS A 3 11.28 35.24 -35.00
N LEU A 4 10.46 35.67 -34.06
CA LEU A 4 9.88 35.04 -32.86
C LEU A 4 9.50 33.56 -32.99
N LEU A 5 9.58 32.81 -31.88
CA LEU A 5 8.59 31.77 -31.58
C LEU A 5 8.24 31.83 -30.09
N GLN A 6 7.11 32.48 -29.78
CA GLN A 6 6.43 32.33 -28.49
C GLN A 6 5.87 30.92 -28.40
N ILE A 7 6.35 30.12 -27.45
CA ILE A 7 5.72 28.85 -27.09
C ILE A 7 4.82 29.13 -25.89
N THR A 8 3.54 29.35 -26.16
CA THR A 8 2.47 29.31 -25.17
C THR A 8 2.25 27.85 -24.74
N ILE A 9 2.75 27.46 -23.56
CA ILE A 9 2.41 26.18 -22.96
C ILE A 9 1.02 26.33 -22.35
N SER A 10 0.03 25.81 -23.08
CA SER A 10 -1.38 25.76 -22.69
C SER A 10 -1.56 24.97 -21.38
N LEU A 11 -2.41 25.50 -20.51
CA LEU A 11 -2.81 24.99 -19.21
C LEU A 11 -3.43 23.59 -19.33
N PHE A 12 -2.83 22.58 -18.70
CA PHE A 12 -3.37 21.21 -18.70
C PHE A 12 -4.36 21.03 -17.54
N LEU A 13 -5.65 21.29 -17.79
CA LEU A 13 -6.73 20.89 -16.88
C LEU A 13 -7.07 19.43 -17.14
N PHE A 14 -6.84 18.56 -16.14
CA PHE A 14 -7.27 17.17 -16.20
C PHE A 14 -8.14 16.82 -14.99
N THR A 15 -9.12 15.96 -15.20
CA THR A 15 -9.76 15.18 -14.13
C THR A 15 -9.51 13.70 -14.43
N LEU A 16 -9.02 12.97 -13.43
CA LEU A 16 -8.86 11.52 -13.51
C LEU A 16 -9.84 10.88 -12.53
N SER A 17 -10.73 10.03 -13.03
CA SER A 17 -11.58 9.16 -12.21
C SER A 17 -11.40 7.72 -12.67
N THR A 18 -10.65 6.94 -11.92
CA THR A 18 -10.47 5.50 -12.18
C THR A 18 -11.31 4.69 -11.20
N HIS A 19 -12.24 3.88 -11.71
CA HIS A 19 -12.90 2.82 -10.95
C HIS A 19 -12.46 1.47 -11.52
N ALA A 20 -11.36 0.92 -11.01
CA ALA A 20 -11.01 -0.46 -11.29
C ALA A 20 -12.09 -1.39 -10.72
N LYS A 21 -12.64 -2.30 -11.55
CA LYS A 21 -13.63 -3.29 -11.11
C LYS A 21 -12.99 -4.18 -10.05
N LYS A 22 -13.68 -4.40 -8.93
CA LYS A 22 -13.25 -5.35 -7.90
C LYS A 22 -13.17 -6.74 -8.53
N ASP A 23 -12.06 -7.43 -8.30
CA ASP A 23 -11.93 -8.83 -8.70
C ASP A 23 -12.86 -9.69 -7.84
N THR A 24 -13.83 -10.35 -8.45
CA THR A 24 -14.78 -11.20 -7.72
C THR A 24 -14.23 -12.61 -7.47
N ASN A 25 -13.11 -12.99 -8.10
CA ASN A 25 -12.52 -14.33 -8.02
C ASN A 25 -11.25 -14.34 -7.16
N ILE A 26 -11.32 -13.76 -5.96
CA ILE A 26 -10.17 -13.75 -5.05
C ILE A 26 -9.96 -15.15 -4.45
N LEU A 27 -8.89 -15.81 -4.90
CA LEU A 27 -8.52 -17.13 -4.38
C LEU A 27 -8.04 -17.06 -2.93
N SER A 28 -8.44 -18.06 -2.13
CA SER A 28 -7.85 -18.32 -0.81
C SER A 28 -6.39 -18.75 -0.95
N TYR A 29 -5.57 -18.53 0.08
CA TYR A 29 -4.18 -18.99 0.12
C TYR A 29 -3.85 -19.63 1.48
N LYS A 30 -2.74 -20.36 1.54
CA LYS A 30 -2.23 -20.95 2.79
C LYS A 30 -0.88 -20.35 3.16
N ASP A 31 -0.67 -20.07 4.45
CA ASP A 31 0.63 -19.79 5.06
C ASP A 31 0.76 -20.63 6.33
N ARG A 32 1.85 -21.40 6.46
CA ARG A 32 2.14 -22.27 7.62
C ARG A 32 0.94 -23.15 8.05
N GLY A 33 0.24 -23.73 7.07
CA GLY A 33 -0.93 -24.59 7.29
C GLY A 33 -2.25 -23.85 7.53
N ILE A 34 -2.22 -22.54 7.77
CA ILE A 34 -3.41 -21.72 8.00
C ILE A 34 -3.94 -21.21 6.66
N LYS A 35 -5.24 -21.42 6.40
CA LYS A 35 -5.93 -20.94 5.21
C LYS A 35 -6.53 -19.56 5.45
N TYR A 36 -6.28 -18.63 4.53
CA TYR A 36 -6.75 -17.25 4.55
C TYR A 36 -7.71 -16.98 3.39
N TYR A 37 -8.71 -16.15 3.66
CA TYR A 37 -9.75 -15.76 2.71
C TYR A 37 -9.69 -14.24 2.49
N PRO A 38 -9.02 -13.77 1.42
CA PRO A 38 -8.93 -12.35 1.19
C PRO A 38 -10.27 -11.78 0.69
N HIS A 39 -10.58 -10.55 1.07
CA HIS A 39 -11.80 -9.83 0.74
C HIS A 39 -11.50 -8.35 0.52
N TYR A 40 -12.40 -7.65 -0.18
CA TYR A 40 -12.36 -6.19 -0.21
C TYR A 40 -13.07 -5.62 1.02
N PRO A 41 -12.44 -4.69 1.77
CA PRO A 41 -13.16 -4.00 2.84
C PRO A 41 -14.32 -3.17 2.26
N LYS A 42 -15.38 -2.97 3.05
CA LYS A 42 -16.42 -1.99 2.72
C LYS A 42 -15.81 -0.59 2.74
N LYS A 43 -16.21 0.27 1.80
CA LYS A 43 -15.72 1.65 1.76
C LYS A 43 -16.13 2.36 3.05
N GLY A 44 -15.21 3.11 3.66
CA GLY A 44 -15.46 3.82 4.91
C GLY A 44 -15.29 2.98 6.19
N THR A 45 -15.03 1.67 6.09
CA THR A 45 -14.74 0.85 7.27
C THR A 45 -13.48 1.35 7.99
N LEU A 46 -13.61 1.61 9.30
CA LEU A 46 -12.51 1.88 10.19
C LEU A 46 -12.08 0.59 10.90
N LYS A 47 -10.77 0.36 10.96
CA LYS A 47 -10.18 -0.74 11.72
C LYS A 47 -8.96 -0.22 12.47
N TYR A 48 -8.90 -0.52 13.76
CA TYR A 48 -7.74 -0.26 14.61
C TYR A 48 -6.83 -1.48 14.63
N GLY A 49 -5.52 -1.25 14.67
CA GLY A 49 -4.55 -2.34 14.61
C GLY A 49 -3.12 -1.87 14.77
N LYS A 50 -2.22 -2.83 14.99
CA LYS A 50 -0.79 -2.56 15.13
C LYS A 50 -0.11 -2.64 13.75
N ALA A 51 0.64 -1.60 13.43
CA ALA A 51 1.43 -1.54 12.21
C ALA A 51 2.92 -1.80 12.50
N SER A 52 3.61 -2.42 11.54
CA SER A 52 5.06 -2.41 11.48
C SER A 52 5.54 -2.04 10.08
N TRP A 53 6.81 -2.22 9.77
CA TRP A 53 7.32 -2.07 8.41
C TRP A 53 8.42 -3.09 8.12
N TYR A 54 8.58 -3.47 6.86
CA TYR A 54 9.59 -4.44 6.42
C TYR A 54 10.78 -3.77 5.73
N GLY A 55 11.98 -4.10 6.22
CA GLY A 55 13.22 -3.41 5.91
C GLY A 55 13.96 -3.82 4.65
N LYS A 56 15.20 -3.33 4.53
CA LYS A 56 16.12 -3.55 3.41
C LYS A 56 16.25 -5.02 2.95
N PRO A 57 16.26 -6.05 3.84
CA PRO A 57 16.38 -7.45 3.41
C PRO A 57 15.26 -7.94 2.48
N PHE A 58 14.11 -7.27 2.47
CA PHE A 58 12.99 -7.65 1.59
C PHE A 58 13.08 -6.97 0.22
N HIS A 59 13.86 -5.88 0.08
CA HIS A 59 13.87 -5.07 -1.13
C HIS A 59 14.26 -5.91 -2.35
N GLY A 60 13.50 -5.78 -3.44
CA GLY A 60 13.70 -6.53 -4.68
C GLY A 60 13.11 -7.95 -4.70
N ARG A 61 12.68 -8.50 -3.55
CA ARG A 61 11.99 -9.81 -3.49
C ARG A 61 10.60 -9.71 -4.09
N ARG A 62 10.07 -10.83 -4.59
CA ARG A 62 8.70 -10.90 -5.12
C ARG A 62 7.70 -10.81 -3.96
N THR A 63 6.69 -9.97 -4.13
CA THR A 63 5.50 -9.91 -3.28
C THR A 63 4.45 -10.91 -3.77
N ALA A 64 3.40 -11.12 -2.98
CA ALA A 64 2.31 -12.03 -3.33
C ALA A 64 1.53 -11.64 -4.59
N ASN A 65 1.58 -10.37 -5.02
CA ASN A 65 1.00 -9.96 -6.30
C ASN A 65 1.98 -10.05 -7.48
N GLY A 66 3.17 -10.62 -7.28
CA GLY A 66 4.18 -10.84 -8.31
C GLY A 66 5.12 -9.66 -8.57
N GLU A 67 4.82 -8.46 -8.04
CA GLU A 67 5.70 -7.30 -8.15
C GLU A 67 6.99 -7.50 -7.33
N ARG A 68 8.07 -6.79 -7.70
CA ARG A 68 9.24 -6.67 -6.81
C ARG A 68 8.96 -5.63 -5.75
N TYR A 69 9.17 -5.98 -4.48
CA TYR A 69 9.03 -5.03 -3.38
C TYR A 69 10.02 -3.87 -3.53
N ASN A 70 9.49 -2.66 -3.59
CA ASN A 70 10.26 -1.43 -3.52
C ASN A 70 9.98 -0.71 -2.21
N MET A 71 10.97 -0.65 -1.32
CA MET A 71 10.83 -0.02 -0.01
C MET A 71 10.58 1.49 -0.06
N TYR A 72 10.84 2.12 -1.21
CA TYR A 72 10.61 3.53 -1.47
C TYR A 72 9.23 3.81 -2.09
N LYS A 73 8.45 2.79 -2.46
CA LYS A 73 7.06 2.93 -2.92
C LYS A 73 6.09 2.83 -1.75
N LEU A 74 4.90 3.42 -1.89
CA LEU A 74 3.84 3.38 -0.86
C LEU A 74 3.02 2.08 -0.97
N SER A 75 3.58 1.00 -0.43
CA SER A 75 2.94 -0.32 -0.39
C SER A 75 2.74 -0.84 1.03
N ALA A 76 1.92 -1.90 1.14
CA ALA A 76 1.63 -2.61 2.38
C ALA A 76 1.40 -4.11 2.15
N ALA A 77 1.66 -4.90 3.19
CA ALA A 77 1.27 -6.29 3.31
C ALA A 77 0.05 -6.41 4.25
N HIS A 78 -0.98 -7.14 3.83
CA HIS A 78 -2.16 -7.44 4.67
C HIS A 78 -2.62 -8.89 4.48
N ARG A 79 -3.03 -9.55 5.57
CA ARG A 79 -3.42 -10.97 5.58
C ARG A 79 -4.63 -11.25 4.68
N THR A 80 -5.67 -10.44 4.81
CA THR A 80 -7.00 -10.76 4.28
C THR A 80 -7.62 -9.64 3.45
N TYR A 81 -6.89 -8.56 3.17
CA TYR A 81 -7.40 -7.57 2.22
C TYR A 81 -6.90 -7.94 0.83
N ALA A 82 -7.79 -7.87 -0.15
CA ALA A 82 -7.48 -8.20 -1.52
C ALA A 82 -6.26 -7.41 -2.02
N LEU A 83 -5.42 -8.04 -2.84
CA LEU A 83 -4.30 -7.34 -3.49
C LEU A 83 -4.87 -6.23 -4.37
N GLY A 84 -4.18 -5.09 -4.43
CA GLY A 84 -4.68 -3.88 -5.06
C GLY A 84 -5.56 -2.99 -4.18
N THR A 85 -6.00 -3.47 -2.99
CA THR A 85 -6.76 -2.62 -2.06
C THR A 85 -5.96 -1.38 -1.68
N VAL A 86 -6.57 -0.20 -1.79
CA VAL A 86 -5.99 1.08 -1.38
C VAL A 86 -6.50 1.43 0.01
N LEU A 87 -5.58 1.74 0.92
CA LEU A 87 -5.87 2.04 2.32
C LEU A 87 -5.33 3.42 2.69
N LYS A 88 -6.13 4.18 3.45
CA LYS A 88 -5.62 5.31 4.23
C LYS A 88 -5.21 4.79 5.60
N VAL A 89 -3.94 4.90 5.92
CA VAL A 89 -3.41 4.55 7.24
C VAL A 89 -3.12 5.83 7.99
N THR A 90 -3.68 5.97 9.18
CA THR A 90 -3.46 7.12 10.08
C THR A 90 -2.72 6.64 11.32
N SER A 91 -1.63 7.33 11.67
CA SER A 91 -0.93 7.12 12.93
C SER A 91 -1.69 7.82 14.05
N LEU A 92 -2.17 7.06 15.04
CA LEU A 92 -2.86 7.63 16.21
C LEU A 92 -1.93 8.43 17.13
N LYS A 93 -0.60 8.27 16.98
CA LYS A 93 0.39 8.99 17.80
C LYS A 93 0.54 10.46 17.39
N ASN A 94 0.40 10.76 16.10
CA ASN A 94 0.73 12.09 15.55
C ASN A 94 -0.24 12.55 14.45
N TRP A 95 -1.34 11.81 14.23
CA TRP A 95 -2.39 12.08 13.26
C TRP A 95 -1.96 12.20 11.80
N ARG A 96 -0.71 11.84 11.48
CA ARG A 96 -0.22 11.78 10.10
C ARG A 96 -0.90 10.62 9.38
N SER A 97 -1.17 10.81 8.09
CA SER A 97 -1.77 9.76 7.27
C SER A 97 -1.00 9.52 5.96
N VAL A 98 -1.15 8.32 5.41
CA VAL A 98 -0.56 7.92 4.14
C VAL A 98 -1.52 7.00 3.39
N ILE A 99 -1.57 7.14 2.07
CA ILE A 99 -2.28 6.21 1.19
C ILE A 99 -1.30 5.14 0.72
N VAL A 100 -1.66 3.87 0.89
CA VAL A 100 -0.86 2.70 0.48
C VAL A 100 -1.70 1.73 -0.33
N ARG A 101 -1.04 0.99 -1.22
CA ARG A 101 -1.65 -0.16 -1.92
C ARG A 101 -1.19 -1.46 -1.28
N VAL A 102 -2.14 -2.36 -1.00
CA VAL A 102 -1.85 -3.73 -0.58
C VAL A 102 -1.30 -4.49 -1.79
N ASN A 103 -0.05 -4.92 -1.74
CA ASN A 103 0.59 -5.70 -2.81
C ASN A 103 1.22 -7.00 -2.30
N ASP A 104 1.12 -7.28 -1.01
CA ASP A 104 1.72 -8.46 -0.40
C ASP A 104 0.84 -9.09 0.71
N ARG A 105 1.21 -10.30 1.15
CA ARG A 105 0.59 -11.03 2.27
C ARG A 105 1.42 -10.94 3.56
N GLY A 106 0.74 -11.21 4.67
CA GLY A 106 1.28 -11.00 6.02
C GLY A 106 0.75 -9.71 6.65
N PRO A 107 1.28 -9.27 7.80
CA PRO A 107 2.21 -9.98 8.69
C PRO A 107 1.64 -11.32 9.14
N PHE A 108 2.45 -12.32 9.43
CA PHE A 108 1.95 -13.59 9.99
C PHE A 108 2.21 -13.74 11.51
N TYR A 109 2.77 -12.71 12.14
CA TYR A 109 2.87 -12.58 13.60
C TYR A 109 1.60 -11.95 14.16
N HIS A 110 0.91 -12.65 15.06
CA HIS A 110 -0.47 -12.35 15.47
C HIS A 110 -0.66 -10.97 16.09
N SER A 111 0.41 -10.36 16.61
CA SER A 111 0.39 -9.02 17.21
C SER A 111 0.35 -7.86 16.21
N ARG A 112 0.39 -8.12 14.89
CA ARG A 112 0.39 -7.08 13.83
C ARG A 112 -0.74 -7.29 12.84
N ASP A 113 -1.31 -6.20 12.34
CA ASP A 113 -2.38 -6.20 11.34
C ASP A 113 -1.88 -5.88 9.94
N ILE A 114 -0.89 -4.98 9.85
CA ILE A 114 -0.37 -4.46 8.59
C ILE A 114 1.13 -4.24 8.70
N ASP A 115 1.87 -4.64 7.67
CA ASP A 115 3.25 -4.23 7.53
C ASP A 115 3.36 -3.22 6.37
N LEU A 116 4.02 -2.12 6.62
CA LEU A 116 4.15 -1.01 5.70
C LEU A 116 5.52 -1.02 5.01
N SER A 117 5.59 -0.39 3.84
CA SER A 117 6.88 -0.02 3.24
C SER A 117 7.65 0.99 4.11
N TYR A 118 8.97 1.04 3.94
CA TYR A 118 9.82 2.06 4.58
C TYR A 118 9.34 3.49 4.27
N ALA A 119 8.97 3.78 3.02
CA ALA A 119 8.46 5.09 2.64
C ALA A 119 7.17 5.47 3.38
N ALA A 120 6.24 4.53 3.55
CA ALA A 120 5.02 4.75 4.33
C ALA A 120 5.34 4.94 5.81
N ALA A 121 6.23 4.13 6.39
CA ALA A 121 6.67 4.27 7.77
C ALA A 121 7.37 5.61 8.05
N LYS A 122 8.17 6.09 7.09
CA LYS A 122 8.83 7.41 7.14
C LYS A 122 7.81 8.54 7.13
N LYS A 123 6.80 8.47 6.25
CA LYS A 123 5.71 9.47 6.19
C LYS A 123 4.86 9.50 7.46
N LEU A 124 4.66 8.35 8.11
CA LEU A 124 3.92 8.24 9.37
C LEU A 124 4.78 8.53 10.61
N GLY A 125 6.11 8.60 10.47
CA GLY A 125 7.03 8.98 11.56
C GLY A 125 7.33 7.87 12.55
N PHE A 126 7.34 6.60 12.13
CA PHE A 126 7.62 5.46 13.03
C PHE A 126 8.75 4.51 12.56
N VAL A 127 9.63 4.94 11.65
CA VAL A 127 10.75 4.12 11.12
C VAL A 127 11.61 3.48 12.22
N LYS A 128 11.85 4.17 13.33
CA LYS A 128 12.64 3.64 14.46
C LYS A 128 12.04 2.38 15.11
N LYS A 129 10.80 2.03 14.79
CA LYS A 129 10.10 0.81 15.21
C LYS A 129 9.94 -0.12 14.00
N GLY A 130 10.98 -0.89 13.68
CA GLY A 130 10.99 -1.89 12.59
C GLY A 130 11.12 -3.31 13.11
N VAL A 131 10.97 -4.28 12.22
CA VAL A 131 11.27 -5.71 12.43
C VAL A 131 12.38 -6.12 11.48
#